data_AF-A0A7V6SIQ5-F1
#
_entry.id   AF-A0A7V6SIQ5-F1
#
_cell.length_a   1.000
_cell.length_b   1.000
_cell.length_c   1.000
_cell.angle_alpha   90.00
_cell.angle_beta   90.00
_cell.angle_gamma   90.00
#
_symmetry.space_group_name_H-M   'P 1'
#
loop_
_entity.id
_entity.type
_entity.pdbx_description
1 polymer ?
#
loop_
_entity_poly.entity_id
_entity_poly.type
_entity_poly.pdbx_seq_one_letter_code
_entity_poly.pdbx_strand_id
1 'polypeptide(L)'
;MRLVTHESFSLPEELIAQFEEESGYELVIVQPGDAGAMVSQLVLTQASPLGDAVFGIDNTFASRAVDAGVLAPYTSPHAVSGLPDFEGHLSAIDQGDVCLNVDHQWFTDEGLAEPTSFEDLLEPEY
;
A
#
# COMPACT_ATOMS: atom_id res chain seq x y z
N MET A 1 17.00 -10.66 -2.19
CA MET A 1 16.43 -9.30 -2.18
C MET A 1 15.41 -9.22 -1.06
N ARG A 2 15.47 -8.18 -0.23
CA ARG A 2 14.50 -7.93 0.84
C ARG A 2 13.48 -6.89 0.38
N LEU A 3 12.22 -7.27 0.32
CA LEU A 3 11.10 -6.39 -0.03
C LEU A 3 10.33 -6.04 1.25
N VAL A 4 10.28 -4.75 1.59
CA VAL A 4 9.47 -4.25 2.70
C VAL A 4 8.05 -3.98 2.20
N THR A 5 7.03 -4.53 2.85
CA THR A 5 5.63 -4.35 2.44
C THR A 5 4.73 -4.08 3.64
N HIS A 6 3.52 -3.55 3.38
CA HIS A 6 2.49 -3.52 4.42
C HIS A 6 2.01 -4.95 4.74
N GLU A 7 1.45 -5.17 5.93
CA GLU A 7 1.08 -6.51 6.41
C GLU A 7 0.00 -7.23 5.57
N SER A 8 -0.86 -6.48 4.86
CA SER A 8 -1.87 -7.07 3.97
C SER A 8 -1.31 -7.57 2.62
N PHE A 9 -0.01 -7.43 2.38
CA PHE A 9 0.61 -7.86 1.11
C PHE A 9 0.65 -9.39 1.03
N SER A 10 0.18 -9.93 -0.08
CA SER A 10 0.24 -11.35 -0.39
C SER A 10 0.42 -11.56 -1.89
N LEU A 11 1.25 -12.52 -2.28
CA LEU A 11 1.40 -12.96 -3.66
C LEU A 11 1.18 -14.47 -3.75
N PRO A 12 0.65 -14.98 -4.87
CA PRO A 12 0.67 -16.40 -5.16
C PRO A 12 2.10 -16.97 -5.14
N GLU A 13 2.28 -18.17 -4.59
CA GLU A 13 3.60 -18.83 -4.51
C GLU A 13 4.24 -19.00 -5.90
N GLU A 14 3.44 -19.27 -6.92
CA GLU A 14 3.89 -19.38 -8.32
C GLU A 14 4.51 -18.09 -8.86
N LEU A 15 4.00 -16.93 -8.45
CA LEU A 15 4.52 -15.63 -8.88
C LEU A 15 5.84 -15.32 -8.18
N ILE A 16 5.97 -15.70 -6.90
CA ILE A 16 7.24 -15.60 -6.18
C ILE A 16 8.28 -16.48 -6.86
N ALA A 17 7.97 -17.75 -7.12
CA ALA A 17 8.89 -18.67 -7.79
C ALA A 17 9.31 -18.18 -9.18
N GLN A 18 8.39 -17.61 -9.96
CA GLN A 18 8.70 -17.00 -11.24
C GLN A 18 9.69 -15.83 -11.10
N PHE A 19 9.45 -14.93 -10.14
CA PHE A 19 10.36 -13.82 -9.88
C PHE A 19 11.76 -14.30 -9.49
N GLU A 20 11.86 -15.31 -8.63
CA GLU A 20 13.15 -15.86 -8.18
C GLU A 20 13.92 -16.54 -9.33
N GLU A 21 13.21 -17.26 -10.21
CA GLU A 21 13.78 -17.89 -11.41
C GLU A 21 14.29 -16.85 -12.41
N GLU A 22 13.47 -15.85 -12.73
CA GLU A 22 13.79 -14.83 -13.76
C GLU A 22 14.89 -13.86 -13.29
N SER A 23 14.87 -13.48 -12.01
CA SER A 23 15.80 -12.49 -11.46
C SER A 23 17.08 -13.10 -10.87
N GLY A 24 17.04 -14.35 -10.45
CA GLY A 24 18.11 -15.01 -9.70
C GLY A 24 18.23 -14.56 -8.23
N TYR A 25 17.28 -13.78 -7.72
CA TYR A 25 17.23 -13.36 -6.31
C TYR A 25 16.22 -14.20 -5.52
N GLU A 26 16.61 -14.66 -4.34
CA GLU A 26 15.66 -15.12 -3.32
C GLU A 26 14.87 -13.92 -2.77
N LEU A 27 13.54 -14.00 -2.75
CA LEU A 27 12.66 -12.95 -2.27
C LEU A 27 12.35 -13.13 -0.78
N VAL A 28 12.79 -12.17 0.03
CA VAL A 28 12.50 -12.13 1.47
C VAL A 28 11.54 -10.98 1.74
N ILE A 29 10.34 -11.27 2.20
CA ILE A 29 9.32 -10.27 2.51
C ILE A 29 9.45 -9.85 3.99
N VAL A 30 9.47 -8.54 4.25
CA VAL A 30 9.54 -7.94 5.59
C VAL A 30 8.28 -7.09 5.81
N GLN A 31 7.45 -7.46 6.79
CA GLN A 31 6.18 -6.80 7.06
C GLN A 31 6.16 -6.17 8.46
N PRO A 32 6.64 -4.92 8.62
CA PRO A 32 6.72 -4.26 9.92
C PRO A 32 5.38 -3.74 10.47
N GLY A 33 4.27 -3.91 9.74
CA GLY A 33 2.90 -3.52 10.14
C GLY A 33 2.10 -2.96 8.97
N ASP A 34 1.03 -2.22 9.26
CA ASP A 34 0.26 -1.45 8.26
C ASP A 34 1.13 -0.43 7.50
N ALA A 35 0.58 0.20 6.45
CA ALA A 35 1.32 1.14 5.61
C ALA A 35 1.93 2.33 6.41
N GLY A 36 1.22 2.83 7.41
CA GLY A 36 1.70 3.94 8.26
C GLY A 36 2.80 3.50 9.21
N ALA A 37 2.66 2.34 9.83
CA ALA A 37 3.68 1.71 10.67
C ALA A 37 4.94 1.39 9.85
N MET A 38 4.77 0.85 8.64
CA MET A 38 5.85 0.57 7.70
C MET A 38 6.65 1.83 7.36
N VAL A 39 5.99 2.91 6.94
CA VAL A 39 6.68 4.18 6.64
C VAL A 39 7.40 4.73 7.86
N SER A 40 6.77 4.67 9.03
CA SER A 40 7.40 5.10 10.29
C SER A 40 8.69 4.31 10.58
N GLN A 41 8.67 2.99 10.35
CA GLN A 41 9.84 2.13 10.53
C GLN A 41 10.94 2.40 9.51
N LEU A 42 10.62 2.66 8.24
CA LEU A 42 11.61 3.07 7.23
C LEU A 42 12.35 4.35 7.68
N VAL A 43 11.62 5.34 8.17
CA VAL A 43 12.20 6.59 8.70
C VAL A 43 13.08 6.34 9.92
N LEU A 44 12.58 5.58 10.90
CA LEU A 44 13.34 5.28 12.13
C LEU A 44 14.63 4.48 11.86
N THR A 45 14.63 3.68 10.79
CA THR A 45 15.73 2.79 10.41
C THR A 45 16.59 3.34 9.27
N GLN A 46 16.50 4.62 8.93
CA GLN A 46 17.23 5.22 7.79
C GLN A 46 18.75 4.93 7.77
N ALA A 47 19.39 4.80 8.93
CA ALA A 47 20.82 4.49 9.04
C ALA A 47 21.14 2.98 8.94
N SER A 48 20.12 2.13 8.99
CA SER A 48 20.20 0.67 8.87
C SER A 48 18.93 0.15 8.17
N PRO A 49 18.80 0.35 6.83
CA PRO A 49 17.57 0.08 6.11
C PRO A 49 17.01 -1.33 6.29
N LEU A 50 15.68 -1.44 6.31
CA LEU A 50 14.96 -2.72 6.50
C LEU A 50 14.93 -3.61 5.27
N GLY A 51 15.18 -3.08 4.08
CA GLY A 51 15.18 -3.85 2.84
C GLY A 51 15.74 -3.06 1.66
N ASP A 52 15.73 -3.71 0.50
CA ASP A 52 16.29 -3.21 -0.76
C ASP A 52 15.23 -2.45 -1.58
N ALA A 53 13.95 -2.80 -1.41
CA ALA A 53 12.81 -2.15 -2.03
C ALA A 53 11.63 -2.08 -1.06
N VAL A 54 10.69 -1.18 -1.35
CA VAL A 54 9.42 -1.06 -0.61
C VAL A 54 8.24 -1.13 -1.58
N PHE A 55 7.17 -1.80 -1.16
CA PHE A 55 5.88 -1.86 -1.84
C PHE A 55 4.78 -1.43 -0.90
N GLY A 56 3.81 -0.67 -1.41
CA GLY A 56 2.59 -0.34 -0.67
C GLY A 56 2.71 0.89 0.23
N ILE A 57 3.58 1.85 -0.11
CA ILE A 57 3.46 3.23 0.39
C ILE A 57 2.32 3.89 -0.36
N ASP A 58 1.21 4.16 0.31
CA ASP A 58 0.11 4.91 -0.29
C ASP A 58 0.41 6.42 -0.39
N ASN A 59 -0.38 7.13 -1.16
CA ASN A 59 -0.24 8.57 -1.38
C ASN A 59 -0.43 9.41 -0.11
N THR A 60 -1.05 8.88 0.95
CA THR A 60 -1.21 9.56 2.24
C THR A 60 0.10 9.60 3.01
N PHE A 61 0.95 8.57 2.89
CA PHE A 61 2.24 8.50 3.56
C PHE A 61 3.45 8.83 2.67
N ALA A 62 3.26 8.92 1.35
CA ALA A 62 4.33 9.15 0.37
C ALA A 62 5.23 10.35 0.71
N SER A 63 4.66 11.51 1.01
CA SER A 63 5.45 12.71 1.33
C SER A 63 6.37 12.51 2.53
N ARG A 64 5.93 11.77 3.57
CA ARG A 64 6.77 11.50 4.74
C ARG A 64 8.00 10.68 4.40
N ALA A 65 7.86 9.70 3.50
CA ALA A 65 8.99 8.88 3.06
C ALA A 65 9.96 9.68 2.17
N VAL A 66 9.42 10.49 1.26
CA VAL A 66 10.22 11.36 0.37
C VAL A 66 10.98 12.41 1.18
N ASP A 67 10.29 13.16 2.04
CA ASP A 67 10.87 14.24 2.86
C ASP A 67 11.94 13.71 3.84
N ALA A 68 11.77 12.47 4.33
CA ALA A 68 12.75 11.82 5.18
C ALA A 68 13.98 11.29 4.43
N GLY A 69 13.97 11.28 3.08
CA GLY A 69 15.09 10.83 2.27
C GLY A 69 15.38 9.33 2.38
N VAL A 70 14.38 8.51 2.71
CA VAL A 70 14.55 7.05 2.86
C VAL A 70 14.45 6.28 1.55
N LEU A 71 14.18 6.98 0.45
CA LEU A 71 13.98 6.40 -0.89
C LEU A 71 15.04 6.91 -1.86
N ALA A 72 15.65 6.01 -2.62
CA ALA A 72 16.51 6.39 -3.74
C ALA A 72 15.65 6.71 -4.98
N PRO A 73 15.98 7.75 -5.76
CA PRO A 73 15.24 8.05 -6.98
C PRO A 73 15.48 6.95 -8.04
N TYR A 74 14.41 6.48 -8.65
CA TYR A 74 14.43 5.48 -9.72
C TYR A 74 13.20 5.63 -10.61
N THR A 75 13.43 5.71 -11.93
CA THR A 75 12.35 5.70 -12.93
C THR A 75 12.42 4.40 -13.71
N SER A 76 11.36 3.60 -13.60
CA SER A 76 11.25 2.35 -14.33
C SER A 76 11.18 2.59 -15.85
N PRO A 77 11.84 1.76 -16.69
CA PRO A 77 11.61 1.78 -18.14
C PRO A 77 10.17 1.40 -18.52
N HIS A 78 9.41 0.82 -17.59
CA HIS A 78 7.99 0.50 -17.74
C HIS A 78 7.05 1.56 -17.14
N ALA A 79 7.59 2.72 -16.74
CA ALA A 79 6.79 3.79 -16.16
C ALA A 79 5.68 4.25 -17.14
N VAL A 80 4.48 4.44 -16.61
CA VAL A 80 3.32 4.93 -17.35
C VAL A 80 3.23 6.44 -17.15
N SER A 81 3.01 7.19 -18.23
CA SER A 81 2.85 8.65 -18.16
C SER A 81 1.47 9.05 -17.61
N GLY A 82 1.38 10.21 -16.98
CA GLY A 82 0.12 10.77 -16.48
C GLY A 82 -0.30 10.25 -15.09
N LEU A 83 0.55 9.45 -14.44
CA LEU A 83 0.37 9.05 -13.04
C LEU A 83 1.01 10.08 -12.09
N PRO A 84 0.59 10.12 -10.81
CA PRO A 84 1.25 10.94 -9.79
C PRO A 84 2.76 10.64 -9.73
N ASP A 85 3.56 11.70 -9.70
CA ASP A 85 5.01 11.63 -9.55
C ASP A 85 5.40 12.15 -8.17
N PHE A 86 6.27 11.41 -7.49
CA PHE A 86 6.80 11.75 -6.17
C PHE A 86 8.30 12.01 -6.29
N GLU A 87 8.65 12.96 -7.16
CA GLU A 87 10.04 13.36 -7.47
C GLU A 87 10.92 12.18 -7.93
N GLY A 88 10.32 11.20 -8.60
CA GLY A 88 11.01 9.98 -9.04
C GLY A 88 11.38 9.01 -7.92
N HIS A 89 10.90 9.18 -6.69
CA HIS A 89 11.18 8.29 -5.56
C HIS A 89 10.17 7.13 -5.42
N LEU A 90 8.98 7.28 -5.99
CA LEU A 90 7.93 6.24 -5.99
C LEU A 90 7.35 6.08 -7.39
N SER A 91 6.99 4.84 -7.73
CA SER A 91 6.26 4.51 -8.95
C SER A 91 4.84 4.10 -8.58
N ALA A 92 3.84 4.74 -9.17
CA ALA A 92 2.45 4.33 -9.02
C ALA A 92 2.21 3.00 -9.76
N ILE A 93 1.64 2.03 -9.05
CA ILE A 93 1.46 0.64 -9.53
C ILE A 93 -0.01 0.19 -9.50
N ASP A 94 -0.83 0.81 -8.65
CA ASP A 94 -2.25 0.58 -8.52
C ASP A 94 -2.97 1.89 -8.17
N GLN A 95 -4.29 1.83 -8.21
CA GLN A 95 -5.18 2.89 -7.78
C GLN A 95 -6.39 2.24 -7.12
N GLY A 96 -6.81 2.77 -5.98
CA GLY A 96 -8.01 2.36 -5.28
C GLY A 96 -8.73 3.55 -4.65
N ASP A 97 -10.02 3.37 -4.41
CA ASP A 97 -10.87 4.36 -3.75
C ASP A 97 -11.22 3.88 -2.34
N VAL A 98 -11.37 4.83 -1.41
CA VAL A 98 -11.90 4.55 -0.08
C VAL A 98 -13.42 4.56 -0.16
N CYS A 99 -14.02 3.38 -0.10
CA CYS A 99 -15.47 3.17 -0.21
C CYS A 99 -16.06 2.66 1.10
N LEU A 100 -17.34 2.96 1.33
CA LEU A 100 -18.13 2.31 2.38
C LEU A 100 -18.58 0.92 1.87
N ASN A 101 -18.30 -0.11 2.65
CA ASN A 101 -18.86 -1.44 2.43
C ASN A 101 -20.15 -1.57 3.25
N VAL A 102 -21.25 -1.97 2.59
CA VAL A 102 -22.57 -2.12 3.22
C VAL A 102 -22.96 -3.60 3.24
N ASP A 103 -23.37 -4.11 4.40
CA ASP A 103 -23.94 -5.45 4.53
C ASP A 103 -25.45 -5.41 4.27
N HIS A 104 -25.83 -5.64 3.02
CA HIS A 104 -27.22 -5.61 2.56
C HIS A 104 -28.15 -6.55 3.35
N GLN A 105 -27.64 -7.71 3.80
CA GLN A 105 -28.45 -8.67 4.53
C GLN A 105 -28.74 -8.15 5.93
N TRP A 106 -27.74 -7.63 6.63
CA TRP A 106 -27.91 -7.09 7.97
C TRP A 106 -28.95 -5.95 8.00
N PHE A 107 -28.88 -5.00 7.06
CA PHE A 107 -29.86 -3.91 6.96
C PHE A 107 -31.28 -4.41 6.70
N THR A 108 -31.42 -5.43 5.86
CA THR A 108 -32.72 -6.08 5.60
C THR A 108 -33.26 -6.77 6.85
N ASP A 109 -32.43 -7.50 7.58
CA ASP A 109 -32.81 -8.27 8.77
C ASP A 109 -33.21 -7.34 9.94
N GLU A 110 -32.56 -6.18 10.08
CA GLU A 110 -32.90 -5.15 11.07
C GLU A 110 -34.07 -4.23 10.63
N GLY A 111 -34.51 -4.34 9.38
CA GLY A 111 -35.58 -3.50 8.83
C GLY A 111 -35.20 -2.02 8.70
N LEU A 112 -33.90 -1.73 8.54
CA LEU A 112 -33.34 -0.40 8.34
C LEU A 112 -33.02 -0.18 6.86
N ALA A 113 -33.20 1.06 6.38
CA ALA A 113 -32.71 1.42 5.05
C ALA A 113 -31.18 1.41 5.05
N GLU A 114 -30.55 1.11 3.92
CA GLU A 114 -29.10 1.22 3.77
C GLU A 114 -28.67 2.68 3.60
N PRO A 115 -27.49 3.09 4.11
CA PRO A 115 -26.97 4.43 3.88
C PRO A 115 -26.60 4.60 2.40
N THR A 116 -26.98 5.74 1.82
CA THR A 116 -26.73 6.10 0.41
C THR A 116 -25.74 7.24 0.25
N SER A 117 -25.38 7.89 1.36
CA SER A 117 -24.43 8.99 1.44
C SER A 117 -23.57 8.88 2.71
N PHE A 118 -22.47 9.63 2.77
CA PHE A 118 -21.68 9.72 4.02
C PHE A 118 -22.43 10.47 5.12
N GLU A 119 -23.31 11.39 4.74
CA GLU A 119 -24.16 12.13 5.67
C GLU A 119 -25.15 11.21 6.40
N ASP A 120 -25.66 10.16 5.73
CA ASP A 120 -26.54 9.18 6.36
C ASP A 120 -25.85 8.52 7.57
N LEU A 121 -24.51 8.34 7.54
CA LEU A 121 -23.74 7.75 8.65
C LEU A 121 -23.65 8.62 9.91
N LEU A 122 -24.22 9.84 9.88
CA LEU A 122 -24.31 10.72 11.04
C LEU A 122 -25.65 10.60 11.77
N GLU A 123 -26.64 9.97 11.15
CA GLU A 123 -27.99 9.85 11.70
C GLU A 123 -28.04 8.75 12.78
N PRO A 124 -28.82 8.93 13.87
CA PRO A 124 -28.80 8.01 15.02
C PRO A 124 -29.27 6.58 14.73
N GLU A 125 -29.98 6.36 13.63
CA GLU A 125 -30.40 5.03 13.17
C GLU A 125 -29.26 4.17 12.57
N TYR A 126 -28.09 4.75 12.30
CA TYR A 126 -26.90 4.09 11.76
C TYR A 126 -25.74 3.99 12.76
#